data_AF-U6KGS2-F1
#
_entry.id   AF-U6KGS2-F1
#
_cell.length_a   1.000
_cell.length_b   1.000
_cell.length_c   1.000
_cell.angle_alpha   90.00
_cell.angle_beta   90.00
_cell.angle_gamma   90.00
#
_symmetry.space_group_name_H-M   'P 1'
#
loop_
_entity.id
_entity.type
_entity.pdbx_description
1 polymer ?
#
loop_
_entity_poly.entity_id
_entity_poly.type
_entity_poly.pdbx_seq_one_letter_code
_entity_poly.pdbx_strand_id
1 'polypeptide(L)'
;MLSRLWGSVKRHPYKVLAGAAAAAAVAAAGAVAAKIYKHHKRLAALLDADDGELSQLLLKELGLSEGELIQLRQQQQEQQQQQQVTEAEWVAAFHFVRNQCVSDVSLLLLLREVQRQQQQQLEAAFPVDAYTRVLREPQQCSRMTPQQKEVCFRELCANVVARTVSCTVLLLLLLLLHRVQVNILAAALLQKEQQQQNEQQQQEEQQRQHEQNFVFLSSTRRAASAAVISRIAAAALSEVCAFVSVFPPQKAITAELLQQQLQQIMCRMCSRLCREATQQQWRQQQQQAIRRQQMHSSPPGFEDIDISKNAAAAATASASAAVAAEAAAAAAAASALGAGDFVGDEYGYAALLLPEEESLDSNDLAALPPAAAGQVLLLLQEARDVLDSPAFAAAVKGLCAAAAACLVQRIVESLQEAGTLPPAPAVPAAAATSPAAAAAAAAAADPRKTPFQLARCLGCTCKLAEWALGVGSEGQLLHLLSGATETVELSALCYWAPHCDFARVQQLLHLVALAQQHEQQQQLGLKGPNLQALQGTSQLQQQKMQQQQHTDLAYGAAQVM
;
A
#
# COMPACT_ATOMS: atom_id res chain seq x y z
N MET A 1 9.67 54.49 20.25
CA MET A 1 9.35 53.45 19.25
C MET A 1 9.47 52.02 19.80
N LEU A 2 10.37 51.71 20.74
CA LEU A 2 10.52 50.36 21.31
C LEU A 2 9.35 49.88 22.19
N SER A 3 8.62 50.79 22.84
CA SER A 3 7.43 50.43 23.64
C SER A 3 6.20 50.01 22.82
N ARG A 4 6.10 50.44 21.55
CA ARG A 4 5.01 50.04 20.64
C ARG A 4 5.28 48.67 19.99
N LEU A 5 6.55 48.30 19.79
CA LEU A 5 6.95 46.97 19.29
C LEU A 5 6.69 45.87 20.31
N TRP A 6 6.90 46.13 21.60
CA TRP A 6 6.66 45.13 22.66
C TRP A 6 5.18 44.77 22.85
N GLY A 7 4.28 45.74 22.61
CA GLY A 7 2.83 45.51 22.65
C GLY A 7 2.31 44.60 21.52
N SER A 8 2.98 44.58 20.37
CA SER A 8 2.60 43.74 19.22
C SER A 8 3.13 42.30 19.35
N VAL A 9 4.30 42.12 19.97
CA VAL A 9 4.88 40.79 20.25
C VAL A 9 4.05 40.02 21.26
N LYS A 10 3.46 40.70 22.27
CA LYS A 10 2.61 40.06 23.29
C LYS A 10 1.25 39.58 22.77
N ARG A 11 0.74 40.15 21.67
CA ARG A 11 -0.60 39.83 21.13
C ARG A 11 -0.58 38.74 20.05
N HIS A 12 0.57 38.48 19.40
CA HIS A 12 0.70 37.45 18.36
C HIS A 12 2.07 36.75 18.38
N PRO A 13 2.38 35.93 19.41
CA PRO A 13 3.69 35.28 19.55
C PRO A 13 4.04 34.38 18.33
N TYR A 14 3.05 33.73 17.73
CA TYR A 14 3.24 32.84 16.59
C TYR A 14 3.57 33.54 15.27
N LYS A 15 3.12 34.79 15.06
CA LYS A 15 3.39 35.53 13.82
C LYS A 15 4.81 36.12 13.78
N VAL A 16 5.37 36.47 14.94
CA VAL A 16 6.74 36.97 15.05
C VAL A 16 7.75 35.82 14.95
N LEU A 17 7.44 34.66 15.54
CA LEU A 17 8.22 33.43 15.37
C LEU A 17 8.18 32.89 13.93
N ALA A 18 7.02 32.91 13.27
CA ALA A 18 6.90 32.49 11.87
C ALA A 18 7.62 33.46 10.91
N GLY A 19 7.58 34.78 11.17
CA GLY A 19 8.30 35.78 10.39
C GLY A 19 9.82 35.69 10.55
N ALA A 20 10.31 35.42 11.76
CA ALA A 20 11.74 35.20 12.02
C ALA A 20 12.24 33.87 11.45
N ALA A 21 11.44 32.80 11.52
CA ALA A 21 11.77 31.50 10.92
C ALA A 21 11.77 31.57 9.39
N ALA A 22 10.84 32.31 8.77
CA ALA A 22 10.81 32.52 7.32
C ALA A 22 12.01 33.37 6.86
N ALA A 23 12.39 34.42 7.58
CA ALA A 23 13.58 35.22 7.26
C ALA A 23 14.89 34.40 7.42
N ALA A 24 14.98 33.55 8.44
CA ALA A 24 16.11 32.63 8.64
C ALA A 24 16.17 31.53 7.57
N ALA A 25 15.03 30.97 7.17
CA ALA A 25 14.94 29.98 6.10
C ALA A 25 15.29 30.57 4.73
N VAL A 26 14.94 31.83 4.46
CA VAL A 26 15.31 32.52 3.21
C VAL A 26 16.78 32.92 3.19
N ALA A 27 17.35 33.36 4.32
CA ALA A 27 18.79 33.59 4.42
C ALA A 27 19.60 32.29 4.28
N ALA A 28 19.09 31.19 4.85
CA ALA A 28 19.66 29.85 4.68
C ALA A 28 19.54 29.35 3.23
N ALA A 29 18.39 29.55 2.57
CA ALA A 29 18.20 29.19 1.17
C ALA A 29 19.06 30.04 0.22
N GLY A 30 19.25 31.33 0.51
CA GLY A 30 20.18 32.20 -0.23
C GLY A 30 21.65 31.79 -0.04
N ALA A 31 22.04 31.41 1.17
CA ALA A 31 23.36 30.86 1.45
C ALA A 31 23.58 29.48 0.80
N VAL A 32 22.53 28.65 0.74
CA VAL A 32 22.52 27.35 0.06
C VAL A 32 22.58 27.53 -1.46
N ALA A 33 21.84 28.47 -2.05
CA ALA A 33 21.89 28.76 -3.48
C ALA A 33 23.24 29.35 -3.91
N ALA A 34 23.83 30.24 -3.10
CA ALA A 34 25.19 30.72 -3.31
C ALA A 34 26.22 29.59 -3.16
N LYS A 35 26.04 28.67 -2.20
CA LYS A 35 26.84 27.44 -2.07
C LYS A 35 26.68 26.53 -3.29
N ILE A 36 25.46 26.32 -3.79
CA ILE A 36 25.18 25.47 -4.95
C ILE A 36 25.81 26.09 -6.20
N TYR A 37 25.69 27.40 -6.42
CA TYR A 37 26.32 28.08 -7.55
C TYR A 37 27.86 28.03 -7.47
N LYS A 38 28.43 28.21 -6.27
CA LYS A 38 29.88 28.01 -6.05
C LYS A 38 30.28 26.55 -6.28
N HIS A 39 29.49 25.58 -5.81
CA HIS A 39 29.69 24.15 -6.04
C HIS A 39 29.58 23.79 -7.52
N HIS A 40 28.69 24.42 -8.28
CA HIS A 40 28.50 24.12 -9.70
C HIS A 40 29.68 24.65 -10.54
N LYS A 41 30.17 25.85 -10.21
CA LYS A 41 31.38 26.43 -10.82
C LYS A 41 32.65 25.65 -10.43
N ARG A 42 32.66 25.00 -9.26
CA ARG A 42 33.73 24.13 -8.77
C ARG A 42 33.70 22.73 -9.38
N LEU A 43 32.51 22.16 -9.58
CA LEU A 43 32.31 20.89 -10.30
C LEU A 43 32.74 21.02 -11.76
N ALA A 44 32.49 22.17 -12.39
CA ALA A 44 32.98 22.45 -13.74
C ALA A 44 34.52 22.48 -13.79
N ALA A 45 35.21 23.01 -12.78
CA ALA A 45 36.68 23.00 -12.69
C ALA A 45 37.26 21.61 -12.34
N LEU A 46 36.50 20.76 -11.66
CA LEU A 46 36.88 19.37 -11.35
C LEU A 46 36.70 18.42 -12.55
N LEU A 47 35.81 18.76 -13.49
CA LEU A 47 35.59 17.98 -14.73
C LEU A 47 36.69 18.20 -15.78
N ASP A 48 37.45 19.29 -15.67
CA ASP A 48 38.53 19.67 -16.60
C ASP A 48 39.95 19.29 -16.10
N ALA A 49 40.08 18.65 -14.92
CA ALA A 49 41.38 18.32 -14.31
C ALA A 49 41.75 16.83 -14.48
N ASP A 50 43.02 16.53 -14.78
CA ASP A 50 43.54 15.15 -14.87
C ASP A 50 43.47 14.42 -13.51
N ASP A 51 43.30 13.09 -13.54
CA ASP A 51 43.01 12.21 -12.39
C ASP A 51 43.97 12.37 -11.17
N GLY A 52 45.20 12.82 -11.39
CA GLY A 52 46.18 13.08 -10.34
C GLY A 52 45.93 14.37 -9.54
N GLU A 53 45.39 15.42 -10.16
CA GLU A 53 45.14 16.73 -9.53
C GLU A 53 43.75 16.81 -8.86
N LEU A 54 42.82 15.95 -9.27
CA LEU A 54 41.46 15.89 -8.75
C LEU A 54 41.41 15.58 -7.24
N SER A 55 42.27 14.67 -6.80
CA SER A 55 42.37 14.26 -5.38
C SER A 55 42.92 15.37 -4.49
N GLN A 56 43.92 16.12 -4.98
CA GLN A 56 44.49 17.28 -4.28
C GLN A 56 43.53 18.48 -4.26
N LEU A 57 42.76 18.70 -5.33
CA LEU A 57 41.72 19.73 -5.38
C LEU A 57 40.54 19.43 -4.44
N LEU A 58 40.11 18.17 -4.34
CA LEU A 58 39.07 17.73 -3.40
C LEU A 58 39.50 17.87 -1.94
N LEU A 59 40.75 17.50 -1.61
CA LEU A 59 41.35 17.70 -0.28
C LEU A 59 41.36 19.19 0.11
N LYS A 60 41.84 20.04 -0.80
CA LYS A 60 41.95 21.49 -0.58
C LYS A 60 40.59 22.18 -0.45
N GLU A 61 39.57 21.72 -1.18
CA GLU A 61 38.21 22.29 -1.14
C GLU A 61 37.37 21.80 0.06
N LEU A 62 37.64 20.60 0.58
CA LEU A 62 37.01 20.11 1.81
C LEU A 62 37.67 20.68 3.07
N GLY A 63 38.79 21.40 2.93
CA GLY A 63 39.58 21.91 4.05
C GLY A 63 40.21 20.80 4.89
N LEU A 64 40.27 19.58 4.35
CA LEU A 64 40.83 18.41 5.00
C LEU A 64 42.30 18.30 4.62
N SER A 65 43.15 18.20 5.63
CA SER A 65 44.54 17.81 5.41
C SER A 65 44.62 16.35 4.93
N GLU A 66 45.68 16.01 4.20
CA GLU A 66 45.93 14.64 3.75
C GLU A 66 45.98 13.65 4.95
N GLY A 67 46.47 14.13 6.10
CA GLY A 67 46.44 13.39 7.36
C GLY A 67 45.03 13.12 7.90
N GLU A 68 44.13 14.11 7.88
CA GLU A 68 42.73 13.94 8.29
C GLU A 68 41.94 13.03 7.34
N LEU A 69 42.28 13.02 6.05
CA LEU A 69 41.65 12.13 5.08
C LEU A 69 42.13 10.68 5.22
N ILE A 70 43.42 10.47 5.54
CA ILE A 70 43.94 9.15 5.94
C ILE A 70 43.30 8.71 7.24
N GLN A 71 43.11 9.61 8.21
CA GLN A 71 42.46 9.31 9.48
C GLN A 71 40.98 8.99 9.31
N LEU A 72 40.24 9.72 8.47
CA LEU A 72 38.86 9.41 8.09
C LEU A 72 38.75 8.09 7.32
N ARG A 73 39.71 7.79 6.45
CA ARG A 73 39.75 6.52 5.71
C ARG A 73 40.08 5.35 6.65
N GLN A 74 40.94 5.55 7.63
CA GLN A 74 41.19 4.59 8.71
C GLN A 74 39.97 4.43 9.62
N GLN A 75 39.29 5.52 9.99
CA GLN A 75 38.06 5.46 10.78
C GLN A 75 36.92 4.76 10.02
N GLN A 76 36.84 4.98 8.71
CA GLN A 76 35.91 4.30 7.82
C GLN A 76 36.30 2.82 7.63
N GLN A 77 37.60 2.49 7.57
CA GLN A 77 38.08 1.10 7.55
C GLN A 77 37.87 0.39 8.89
N GLU A 78 38.02 1.06 10.02
CA GLU A 78 37.73 0.52 11.35
C GLU A 78 36.22 0.35 11.55
N GLN A 79 35.39 1.27 11.05
CA GLN A 79 33.94 1.08 10.96
C GLN A 79 33.55 -0.07 10.02
N GLN A 80 34.24 -0.24 8.89
CA GLN A 80 34.04 -1.38 7.98
C GLN A 80 34.50 -2.70 8.60
N GLN A 81 35.56 -2.71 9.42
CA GLN A 81 36.03 -3.90 10.14
C GLN A 81 35.11 -4.28 11.31
N GLN A 82 34.43 -3.33 11.95
CA GLN A 82 33.34 -3.62 12.89
C GLN A 82 32.04 -4.05 12.20
N GLN A 83 31.92 -3.80 10.89
CA GLN A 83 30.82 -4.26 10.04
C GLN A 83 31.16 -5.59 9.35
N GLN A 84 31.59 -6.60 10.10
CA GLN A 84 31.62 -7.96 9.57
C GLN A 84 30.17 -8.41 9.35
N VAL A 85 29.65 -8.17 8.14
CA VAL A 85 28.41 -8.79 7.67
C VAL A 85 28.74 -10.24 7.41
N THR A 86 28.08 -11.13 8.12
CA THR A 86 28.23 -12.57 7.91
C THR A 86 27.69 -12.95 6.53
N GLU A 87 28.22 -14.02 5.95
CA GLU A 87 27.71 -14.56 4.68
C GLU A 87 26.20 -14.86 4.77
N ALA A 88 25.75 -15.39 5.91
CA ALA A 88 24.34 -15.67 6.18
C ALA A 88 23.47 -14.40 6.16
N GLU A 89 23.90 -13.30 6.80
CA GLU A 89 23.19 -12.01 6.75
C GLU A 89 23.13 -11.46 5.32
N TRP A 90 24.21 -11.62 4.56
CA TRP A 90 24.29 -11.13 3.19
C TRP A 90 23.35 -11.92 2.25
N VAL A 91 23.35 -13.25 2.35
CA VAL A 91 22.43 -14.14 1.63
C VAL A 91 20.98 -13.82 2.01
N ALA A 92 20.69 -13.65 3.30
CA ALA A 92 19.36 -13.30 3.78
C ALA A 92 18.87 -11.95 3.22
N ALA A 93 19.74 -10.93 3.17
CA ALA A 93 19.41 -9.62 2.63
C ALA A 93 19.17 -9.66 1.11
N PHE A 94 19.98 -10.39 0.35
CA PHE A 94 19.76 -10.57 -1.08
C PHE A 94 18.45 -11.32 -1.36
N HIS A 95 18.20 -12.38 -0.60
CA HIS A 95 16.96 -13.16 -0.71
C HIS A 95 15.73 -12.31 -0.36
N PHE A 96 15.81 -11.46 0.66
CA PHE A 96 14.75 -10.52 1.01
C PHE A 96 14.43 -9.54 -0.13
N VAL A 97 15.43 -8.91 -0.74
CA VAL A 97 15.23 -7.96 -1.86
C VAL A 97 14.59 -8.67 -3.05
N ARG A 98 15.08 -9.87 -3.40
CA ARG A 98 14.45 -10.71 -4.44
C ARG A 98 12.99 -11.02 -4.09
N ASN A 99 12.73 -11.39 -2.84
CA ASN A 99 11.39 -11.70 -2.35
C ASN A 99 10.45 -10.49 -2.46
N GLN A 100 10.95 -9.27 -2.25
CA GLN A 100 10.13 -8.07 -2.40
C GLN A 100 9.65 -7.88 -3.84
N CYS A 101 10.52 -8.14 -4.83
CA CYS A 101 10.14 -8.09 -6.25
C CYS A 101 9.12 -9.18 -6.61
N VAL A 102 9.31 -10.41 -6.10
CA VAL A 102 8.36 -11.52 -6.31
C VAL A 102 6.99 -11.17 -5.70
N SER A 103 6.98 -10.58 -4.50
CA SER A 103 5.76 -10.12 -3.83
C SER A 103 5.01 -9.07 -4.66
N ASP A 104 5.71 -8.05 -5.20
CA ASP A 104 5.09 -7.02 -6.04
C ASP A 104 4.49 -7.59 -7.33
N VAL A 105 5.25 -8.44 -8.04
CA VAL A 105 4.79 -9.04 -9.31
C VAL A 105 3.59 -9.95 -9.08
N SER A 106 3.64 -10.82 -8.06
CA SER A 106 2.55 -11.73 -7.75
C SER A 106 1.29 -11.00 -7.27
N LEU A 107 1.43 -9.92 -6.50
CA LEU A 107 0.31 -9.07 -6.11
C LEU A 107 -0.30 -8.33 -7.31
N LEU A 108 0.52 -7.83 -8.24
CA LEU A 108 0.02 -7.19 -9.46
C LEU A 108 -0.82 -8.17 -10.29
N LEU A 109 -0.38 -9.43 -10.40
CA LEU A 109 -1.15 -10.49 -11.07
C LEU A 109 -2.47 -10.78 -10.35
N LEU A 110 -2.44 -10.87 -9.01
CA LEU A 110 -3.64 -11.04 -8.21
C LEU A 110 -4.62 -9.88 -8.42
N LEU A 111 -4.16 -8.63 -8.36
CA LEU A 111 -5.01 -7.45 -8.54
C LEU A 111 -5.69 -7.41 -9.91
N ARG A 112 -4.98 -7.82 -10.97
CA ARG A 112 -5.57 -7.97 -12.32
C ARG A 112 -6.68 -9.02 -12.34
N GLU A 113 -6.48 -10.13 -11.66
CA GLU A 113 -7.49 -11.19 -11.58
C GLU A 113 -8.71 -10.74 -10.74
N VAL A 114 -8.47 -10.11 -9.60
CA VAL A 114 -9.52 -9.52 -8.75
C VAL A 114 -10.34 -8.51 -9.54
N GLN A 115 -9.67 -7.61 -10.26
CA GLN A 115 -10.34 -6.65 -11.11
C GLN A 115 -11.21 -7.36 -12.16
N ARG A 116 -10.66 -8.35 -12.87
CA ARG A 116 -11.39 -9.09 -13.91
C ARG A 116 -12.62 -9.82 -13.37
N GLN A 117 -12.48 -10.49 -12.23
CA GLN A 117 -13.56 -11.27 -11.61
C GLN A 117 -14.63 -10.38 -10.97
N GLN A 118 -14.21 -9.26 -10.39
CA GLN A 118 -15.05 -8.47 -9.48
C GLN A 118 -15.53 -7.15 -10.10
N GLN A 119 -15.17 -6.88 -11.35
CA GLN A 119 -15.64 -5.69 -12.07
C GLN A 119 -17.16 -5.56 -12.06
N GLN A 120 -17.89 -6.65 -12.33
CA GLN A 120 -19.36 -6.63 -12.30
C GLN A 120 -19.92 -6.33 -10.91
N GLN A 121 -19.27 -6.83 -9.85
CA GLN A 121 -19.70 -6.56 -8.47
C GLN A 121 -19.42 -5.12 -8.06
N LEU A 122 -18.27 -4.57 -8.44
CA LEU A 122 -17.94 -3.16 -8.20
C LEU A 122 -18.89 -2.24 -8.99
N GLU A 123 -19.23 -2.58 -10.23
CA GLU A 123 -20.21 -1.83 -11.02
C GLU A 123 -21.63 -1.90 -10.43
N ALA A 124 -22.01 -3.07 -9.89
CA ALA A 124 -23.28 -3.23 -9.19
C ALA A 124 -23.32 -2.47 -7.85
N ALA A 125 -22.21 -2.50 -7.09
CA ALA A 125 -22.10 -1.81 -5.80
C ALA A 125 -22.04 -0.28 -5.96
N PHE A 126 -21.47 0.20 -7.07
CA PHE A 126 -21.31 1.62 -7.36
C PHE A 126 -21.92 1.97 -8.73
N PRO A 127 -23.24 2.23 -8.83
CA PRO A 127 -23.94 2.46 -10.09
C PRO A 127 -23.67 3.85 -10.70
N VAL A 128 -22.39 4.23 -10.84
CA VAL A 128 -21.90 5.49 -11.42
C VAL A 128 -22.46 5.72 -12.84
N ASP A 129 -22.49 4.67 -13.66
CA ASP A 129 -23.01 4.74 -15.02
C ASP A 129 -24.52 5.00 -15.07
N ALA A 130 -25.29 4.46 -14.11
CA ALA A 130 -26.72 4.71 -14.04
C ALA A 130 -26.99 6.20 -13.74
N TYR A 131 -26.30 6.75 -12.74
CA TYR A 131 -26.41 8.17 -12.39
C TYR A 131 -25.96 9.09 -13.52
N THR A 132 -24.84 8.78 -14.17
CA THR A 132 -24.35 9.62 -15.28
C THR A 132 -25.28 9.55 -16.50
N ARG A 133 -25.90 8.41 -16.80
CA ARG A 133 -26.94 8.31 -17.85
C ARG A 133 -28.13 9.21 -17.55
N VAL A 134 -28.68 9.14 -16.32
CA VAL A 134 -29.81 9.98 -15.89
C VAL A 134 -29.50 11.47 -16.06
N LEU A 135 -28.29 11.90 -15.72
CA LEU A 135 -27.87 13.30 -15.82
C LEU A 135 -27.54 13.74 -17.26
N ARG A 136 -27.07 12.83 -18.12
CA ARG A 136 -26.73 13.11 -19.53
C ARG A 136 -27.94 13.12 -20.45
N GLU A 137 -28.94 12.27 -20.20
CA GLU A 137 -30.12 12.16 -21.06
C GLU A 137 -31.03 13.39 -20.92
N PRO A 138 -31.18 14.22 -21.98
CA PRO A 138 -31.94 15.47 -21.88
C PRO A 138 -33.40 15.25 -21.48
N GLN A 139 -33.99 14.14 -21.91
CA GLN A 139 -35.39 13.80 -21.62
C GLN A 139 -35.62 13.49 -20.13
N GLN A 140 -34.67 12.78 -19.50
CA GLN A 140 -34.75 12.45 -18.07
C GLN A 140 -34.37 13.66 -17.22
N CYS A 141 -33.26 14.31 -17.55
CA CYS A 141 -32.76 15.48 -16.83
C CYS A 141 -33.75 16.67 -16.89
N SER A 142 -34.48 16.89 -17.99
CA SER A 142 -35.46 17.99 -18.08
C SER A 142 -36.72 17.75 -17.24
N ARG A 143 -37.03 16.50 -16.87
CA ARG A 143 -38.17 16.15 -16.01
C ARG A 143 -37.85 16.30 -14.52
N MET A 144 -36.57 16.36 -14.16
CA MET A 144 -36.14 16.46 -12.76
C MET A 144 -36.21 17.89 -12.25
N THR A 145 -36.74 18.08 -11.04
CA THR A 145 -36.66 19.36 -10.33
C THR A 145 -35.20 19.70 -9.98
N PRO A 146 -34.85 20.98 -9.73
CA PRO A 146 -33.51 21.35 -9.30
C PRO A 146 -33.03 20.57 -8.05
N GLN A 147 -33.92 20.32 -7.10
CA GLN A 147 -33.63 19.53 -5.90
C GLN A 147 -33.34 18.05 -6.23
N GLN A 148 -34.09 17.45 -7.15
CA GLN A 148 -33.83 16.08 -7.60
C GLN A 148 -32.47 15.97 -8.31
N LYS A 149 -32.10 16.98 -9.11
CA LYS A 149 -30.78 17.03 -9.76
C LYS A 149 -29.66 17.13 -8.73
N GLU A 150 -29.84 17.95 -7.71
CA GLU A 150 -28.86 18.09 -6.62
C GLU A 150 -28.68 16.79 -5.84
N VAL A 151 -29.76 16.11 -5.47
CA VAL A 151 -29.71 14.79 -4.80
C VAL A 151 -29.01 13.77 -5.69
N CYS A 152 -29.38 13.68 -6.97
CA CYS A 152 -28.76 12.77 -7.93
C CYS A 152 -27.25 13.05 -8.09
N PHE A 153 -26.85 14.31 -8.15
CA PHE A 153 -25.44 14.68 -8.24
C PHE A 153 -24.66 14.40 -6.95
N ARG A 154 -25.29 14.58 -5.79
CA ARG A 154 -24.73 14.20 -4.49
C ARG A 154 -24.51 12.69 -4.39
N GLU A 155 -25.47 11.89 -4.83
CA GLU A 155 -25.37 10.43 -4.88
C GLU A 155 -24.30 9.96 -5.87
N LEU A 156 -24.22 10.57 -7.06
CA LEU A 156 -23.13 10.32 -8.00
C LEU A 156 -21.76 10.60 -7.37
N CYS A 157 -21.62 11.75 -6.69
CA CYS A 157 -20.39 12.12 -5.99
C CYS A 157 -20.01 11.08 -4.93
N ALA A 158 -20.98 10.63 -4.12
CA ALA A 158 -20.75 9.63 -3.09
C ALA A 158 -20.29 8.30 -3.71
N ASN A 159 -20.96 7.83 -4.77
CA ASN A 159 -20.60 6.58 -5.45
C ASN A 159 -19.20 6.64 -6.09
N VAL A 160 -18.85 7.76 -6.74
CA VAL A 160 -17.52 7.93 -7.36
C VAL A 160 -16.42 7.93 -6.30
N VAL A 161 -16.57 8.72 -5.24
CA VAL A 161 -15.56 8.79 -4.18
C VAL A 161 -15.47 7.46 -3.42
N ALA A 162 -16.62 6.84 -3.10
CA ALA A 162 -16.66 5.55 -2.42
C ALA A 162 -16.02 4.43 -3.24
N ARG A 163 -16.26 4.38 -4.55
CA ARG A 163 -15.59 3.42 -5.44
C ARG A 163 -14.08 3.58 -5.40
N THR A 164 -13.58 4.81 -5.54
CA THR A 164 -12.14 5.09 -5.52
C THR A 164 -11.51 4.70 -4.18
N VAL A 165 -12.13 5.10 -3.07
CA VAL A 165 -11.63 4.78 -1.73
C VAL A 165 -11.70 3.27 -1.46
N SER A 166 -12.77 2.59 -1.88
CA SER A 166 -12.92 1.13 -1.78
C SER A 166 -11.78 0.41 -2.50
N CYS A 167 -11.48 0.80 -3.74
CA CYS A 167 -10.37 0.25 -4.51
C CYS A 167 -9.01 0.46 -3.81
N THR A 168 -8.79 1.66 -3.26
CA THR A 168 -7.55 1.98 -2.54
C THR A 168 -7.42 1.18 -1.25
N VAL A 169 -8.48 1.06 -0.44
CA VAL A 169 -8.45 0.27 0.80
C VAL A 169 -8.24 -1.22 0.48
N LEU A 170 -8.88 -1.74 -0.57
CA LEU A 170 -8.65 -3.12 -1.03
C LEU A 170 -7.18 -3.34 -1.41
N LEU A 171 -6.59 -2.45 -2.22
CA LEU A 171 -5.16 -2.50 -2.55
C LEU A 171 -4.30 -2.52 -1.30
N LEU A 172 -4.55 -1.63 -0.34
CA LEU A 172 -3.79 -1.50 0.89
C LEU A 172 -3.81 -2.79 1.71
N LEU A 173 -5.01 -3.34 1.93
CA LEU A 173 -5.18 -4.55 2.71
C LEU A 173 -4.53 -5.77 2.03
N LEU A 174 -4.70 -5.90 0.71
CA LEU A 174 -4.06 -6.97 -0.06
C LEU A 174 -2.53 -6.82 -0.10
N LEU A 175 -2.02 -5.59 -0.23
CA LEU A 175 -0.59 -5.32 -0.18
C LEU A 175 0.01 -5.77 1.14
N LEU A 176 -0.54 -5.31 2.26
CA LEU A 176 0.01 -5.64 3.57
C LEU A 176 -0.14 -7.13 3.89
N LEU A 177 -1.30 -7.74 3.60
CA LEU A 177 -1.50 -9.19 3.79
C LEU A 177 -0.49 -9.99 2.98
N HIS A 178 -0.32 -9.64 1.70
CA HIS A 178 0.59 -10.35 0.80
C HIS A 178 2.06 -10.19 1.23
N ARG A 179 2.44 -9.00 1.73
CA ARG A 179 3.77 -8.77 2.31
C ARG A 179 4.01 -9.62 3.55
N VAL A 180 3.03 -9.71 4.45
CA VAL A 180 3.12 -10.57 5.64
C VAL A 180 3.32 -12.02 5.22
N GLN A 181 2.44 -12.55 4.36
CA GLN A 181 2.49 -13.96 3.94
C GLN A 181 3.79 -14.31 3.18
N VAL A 182 4.14 -13.53 2.16
CA VAL A 182 5.32 -13.83 1.33
C VAL A 182 6.61 -13.72 2.13
N ASN A 183 6.71 -12.82 3.11
CA ASN A 183 7.91 -12.70 3.93
C ASN A 183 8.01 -13.78 5.02
N ILE A 184 6.91 -14.14 5.70
CA ILE A 184 6.89 -15.28 6.64
C ILE A 184 7.26 -16.56 5.90
N LEU A 185 6.66 -16.80 4.73
CA LEU A 185 6.96 -17.98 3.93
C LEU A 185 8.43 -17.99 3.51
N ALA A 186 8.94 -16.88 2.97
CA ALA A 186 10.32 -16.79 2.53
C ALA A 186 11.34 -17.00 3.66
N ALA A 187 11.04 -16.52 4.88
CA ALA A 187 11.85 -16.79 6.07
C ALA A 187 11.86 -18.29 6.41
N ALA A 188 10.70 -18.94 6.39
CA ALA A 188 10.59 -20.38 6.63
C ALA A 188 11.31 -21.21 5.55
N LEU A 189 11.26 -20.79 4.28
CA LEU A 189 12.00 -21.42 3.18
C LEU A 189 13.51 -21.30 3.38
N LEU A 190 14.00 -20.10 3.71
CA LEU A 190 15.43 -19.88 3.93
C LEU A 190 15.97 -20.71 5.12
N GLN A 191 15.20 -20.82 6.20
CA GLN A 191 15.58 -21.67 7.35
C GLN A 191 15.67 -23.15 6.96
N LYS A 192 14.74 -23.64 6.13
CA LYS A 192 14.79 -25.02 5.61
C LYS A 192 15.98 -25.24 4.69
N GLU A 193 16.28 -24.31 3.79
CA GLU A 193 17.45 -24.38 2.90
C GLU A 193 18.76 -24.44 3.70
N GLN A 194 18.86 -23.69 4.81
CA GLN A 194 20.04 -23.73 5.69
C GLN A 194 20.15 -25.06 6.47
N GLN A 195 19.04 -25.74 6.73
CA GLN A 195 19.01 -27.02 7.45
C GLN A 195 19.21 -28.23 6.50
N GLN A 196 18.82 -28.12 5.23
CA GLN A 196 18.87 -29.20 4.26
C GLN A 196 20.17 -29.17 3.43
N GLN A 197 21.24 -29.78 3.95
CA GLN A 197 22.48 -30.03 3.19
C GLN A 197 22.59 -31.45 2.60
N ASN A 198 21.55 -32.30 2.69
CA ASN A 198 21.56 -33.67 2.14
C ASN A 198 20.72 -33.77 0.84
N GLU A 199 21.36 -34.16 -0.26
CA GLU A 199 20.85 -34.04 -1.64
C GLU A 199 19.81 -35.11 -2.07
N GLN A 200 19.74 -36.28 -1.42
CA GLN A 200 18.98 -37.43 -1.97
C GLN A 200 17.48 -37.49 -1.61
N GLN A 201 16.98 -36.66 -0.68
CA GLN A 201 15.53 -36.58 -0.35
C GLN A 201 14.82 -35.35 -0.94
N GLN A 202 15.54 -34.51 -1.70
CA GLN A 202 15.06 -33.17 -2.07
C GLN A 202 13.83 -33.15 -3.01
N GLN A 203 13.66 -34.12 -3.91
CA GLN A 203 12.69 -33.95 -5.00
C GLN A 203 11.22 -34.17 -4.57
N GLU A 204 10.94 -35.21 -3.79
CA GLU A 204 9.59 -35.42 -3.23
C GLU A 204 9.24 -34.36 -2.16
N GLU A 205 10.24 -33.92 -1.40
CA GLU A 205 10.05 -32.92 -0.36
C GLU A 205 9.78 -31.52 -0.95
N GLN A 206 10.45 -31.16 -2.06
CA GLN A 206 10.17 -29.92 -2.80
C GLN A 206 8.75 -29.87 -3.36
N GLN A 207 8.23 -30.98 -3.92
CA GLN A 207 6.88 -31.00 -4.45
C GLN A 207 5.83 -30.81 -3.34
N ARG A 208 6.00 -31.48 -2.20
CA ARG A 208 5.13 -31.28 -1.02
C ARG A 208 5.24 -29.87 -0.45
N GLN A 209 6.43 -29.29 -0.45
CA GLN A 209 6.64 -27.92 -0.02
C GLN A 209 5.92 -26.93 -0.95
N HIS A 210 5.91 -27.20 -2.26
CA HIS A 210 5.15 -26.38 -3.20
C HIS A 210 3.65 -26.41 -2.93
N GLU A 211 3.08 -27.59 -2.65
CA GLU A 211 1.67 -27.75 -2.26
C GLU A 211 1.35 -27.00 -0.95
N GLN A 212 2.21 -27.10 0.08
CA GLN A 212 2.06 -26.35 1.33
C GLN A 212 2.08 -24.83 1.10
N ASN A 213 3.06 -24.36 0.33
CA ASN A 213 3.21 -22.96 -0.01
C ASN A 213 1.98 -22.45 -0.77
N PHE A 214 1.45 -23.27 -1.68
CA PHE A 214 0.25 -22.96 -2.44
C PHE A 214 -0.97 -22.80 -1.53
N VAL A 215 -1.22 -23.75 -0.62
CA VAL A 215 -2.35 -23.68 0.33
C VAL A 215 -2.20 -22.50 1.29
N PHE A 216 -0.98 -22.17 1.71
CA PHE A 216 -0.75 -21.00 2.55
C PHE A 216 -1.05 -19.68 1.81
N LEU A 217 -0.51 -19.51 0.60
CA LEU A 217 -0.71 -18.29 -0.21
C LEU A 217 -2.13 -18.17 -0.78
N SER A 218 -2.87 -19.28 -0.94
CA SER A 218 -4.26 -19.25 -1.40
C SER A 218 -5.19 -18.52 -0.42
N SER A 219 -4.81 -18.42 0.86
CA SER A 219 -5.56 -17.65 1.85
C SER A 219 -5.72 -16.17 1.49
N THR A 220 -4.77 -15.57 0.75
CA THR A 220 -4.93 -14.20 0.21
C THR A 220 -6.10 -14.09 -0.77
N ARG A 221 -6.45 -15.17 -1.50
CA ARG A 221 -7.63 -15.16 -2.39
C ARG A 221 -8.93 -14.95 -1.63
N ARG A 222 -9.00 -15.34 -0.36
CA ARG A 222 -10.18 -15.13 0.50
C ARG A 222 -10.35 -13.65 0.85
N ALA A 223 -9.27 -12.94 1.15
CA ALA A 223 -9.29 -11.48 1.33
C ALA A 223 -9.72 -10.75 0.04
N ALA A 224 -9.51 -11.38 -1.11
CA ALA A 224 -9.96 -10.92 -2.42
C ALA A 224 -11.35 -11.44 -2.85
N SER A 225 -12.09 -12.10 -1.95
CA SER A 225 -13.39 -12.68 -2.28
C SER A 225 -14.48 -11.60 -2.49
N ALA A 226 -15.49 -11.98 -3.27
CA ALA A 226 -16.70 -11.19 -3.50
C ALA A 226 -17.36 -10.66 -2.22
N ALA A 227 -17.41 -11.49 -1.17
CA ALA A 227 -18.02 -11.14 0.11
C ALA A 227 -17.24 -10.02 0.81
N VAL A 228 -15.91 -10.11 0.84
CA VAL A 228 -15.04 -9.07 1.43
C VAL A 228 -15.15 -7.77 0.64
N ILE A 229 -15.12 -7.83 -0.70
CA ILE A 229 -15.26 -6.65 -1.55
C ILE A 229 -16.60 -5.97 -1.36
N SER A 230 -17.69 -6.74 -1.25
CA SER A 230 -19.04 -6.20 -0.98
C SER A 230 -19.09 -5.47 0.37
N ARG A 231 -18.42 -6.00 1.39
CA ARG A 231 -18.31 -5.33 2.70
C ARG A 231 -17.47 -4.06 2.64
N ILE A 232 -16.33 -4.09 1.96
CA ILE A 232 -15.50 -2.90 1.74
C ILE A 232 -16.31 -1.83 1.02
N ALA A 233 -17.08 -2.20 0.00
CA ALA A 233 -17.93 -1.27 -0.74
C ALA A 233 -19.05 -0.67 0.13
N ALA A 234 -19.72 -1.49 0.94
CA ALA A 234 -20.74 -1.02 1.88
C ALA A 234 -20.16 -0.07 2.95
N ALA A 235 -19.00 -0.40 3.51
CA ALA A 235 -18.28 0.47 4.44
C ALA A 235 -17.88 1.79 3.77
N ALA A 236 -17.37 1.73 2.53
CA ALA A 236 -17.00 2.91 1.76
C ALA A 236 -18.19 3.85 1.53
N LEU A 237 -19.32 3.32 1.06
CA LEU A 237 -20.53 4.11 0.84
C LEU A 237 -21.01 4.76 2.13
N SER A 238 -21.01 4.04 3.24
CA SER A 238 -21.46 4.59 4.53
C SER A 238 -20.60 5.77 4.98
N GLU A 239 -19.27 5.63 4.97
CA GLU A 239 -18.35 6.68 5.43
C GLU A 239 -18.32 7.87 4.45
N VAL A 240 -18.34 7.60 3.15
CA VAL A 240 -18.33 8.65 2.12
C VAL A 240 -19.65 9.41 2.05
N CYS A 241 -20.79 8.76 2.25
CA CYS A 241 -22.09 9.45 2.34
C CYS A 241 -22.12 10.45 3.50
N ALA A 242 -21.51 10.10 4.65
CA ALA A 242 -21.36 11.03 5.76
C ALA A 242 -20.46 12.23 5.39
N PHE A 243 -19.33 11.97 4.73
CA PHE A 243 -18.43 13.02 4.23
C PHE A 243 -19.12 13.95 3.22
N VAL A 244 -19.79 13.42 2.20
CA VAL A 244 -20.45 14.21 1.14
C VAL A 244 -21.63 15.02 1.69
N SER A 245 -22.28 14.54 2.75
CA SER A 245 -23.30 15.31 3.48
C SER A 245 -22.71 16.56 4.15
N VAL A 246 -21.49 16.49 4.70
CA VAL A 246 -20.78 17.62 5.34
C VAL A 246 -20.08 18.52 4.30
N PHE A 247 -19.63 17.91 3.21
CA PHE A 247 -18.98 18.57 2.07
C PHE A 247 -19.76 18.30 0.78
N PRO A 248 -20.88 19.02 0.55
CA PRO A 248 -21.64 18.89 -0.67
C PRO A 248 -20.77 19.16 -1.91
N PRO A 249 -21.08 18.60 -3.08
CA PRO A 249 -20.20 18.66 -4.25
C PRO A 249 -19.81 20.08 -4.70
N GLN A 250 -20.67 21.07 -4.42
CA GLN A 250 -20.49 22.47 -4.79
C GLN A 250 -19.68 23.29 -3.76
N LYS A 251 -19.49 22.75 -2.55
CA LYS A 251 -18.73 23.41 -1.49
C LYS A 251 -17.25 23.39 -1.85
N ALA A 252 -16.60 24.54 -1.66
CA ALA A 252 -15.18 24.67 -1.94
C ALA A 252 -14.35 23.93 -0.87
N ILE A 253 -13.35 23.17 -1.31
CA ILE A 253 -12.44 22.37 -0.48
C ILE A 253 -11.00 22.57 -0.97
N THR A 254 -10.05 22.67 -0.04
CA THR A 254 -8.61 22.73 -0.34
C THR A 254 -8.04 21.31 -0.45
N ALA A 255 -6.92 21.14 -1.16
CA ALA A 255 -6.28 19.83 -1.30
C ALA A 255 -5.88 19.22 0.05
N GLU A 256 -5.32 20.03 0.96
CA GLU A 256 -4.91 19.58 2.31
C GLU A 256 -6.10 19.00 3.11
N LEU A 257 -7.22 19.73 3.13
CA LEU A 257 -8.44 19.27 3.79
C LEU A 257 -9.01 18.00 3.13
N LEU A 258 -9.01 17.93 1.79
CA LEU A 258 -9.45 16.72 1.08
C LEU A 258 -8.58 15.51 1.45
N GLN A 259 -7.26 15.70 1.51
CA GLN A 259 -6.31 14.65 1.91
C GLN A 259 -6.60 14.16 3.33
N GLN A 260 -6.75 15.08 4.29
CA GLN A 260 -7.07 14.74 5.67
C GLN A 260 -8.40 13.98 5.78
N GLN A 261 -9.42 14.41 5.05
CA GLN A 261 -10.73 13.74 5.06
C GLN A 261 -10.67 12.35 4.43
N LEU A 262 -9.98 12.18 3.30
CA LEU A 262 -9.79 10.87 2.67
C LEU A 262 -9.01 9.91 3.58
N GLN A 263 -7.95 10.38 4.23
CA GLN A 263 -7.21 9.61 5.23
C GLN A 263 -8.13 9.15 6.36
N GLN A 264 -8.93 10.06 6.93
CA GLN A 264 -9.87 9.73 8.01
C GLN A 264 -10.93 8.72 7.58
N ILE A 265 -11.49 8.86 6.38
CA ILE A 265 -12.46 7.93 5.81
C ILE A 265 -11.83 6.54 5.69
N MET A 266 -10.65 6.42 5.09
CA MET A 266 -9.97 5.13 4.94
C MET A 266 -9.67 4.47 6.29
N CYS A 267 -9.16 5.21 7.27
CA CYS A 267 -8.93 4.68 8.61
C CYS A 267 -10.22 4.19 9.28
N ARG A 268 -11.31 4.98 9.20
CA ARG A 268 -12.62 4.58 9.77
C ARG A 268 -13.20 3.35 9.09
N MET A 269 -13.05 3.25 7.77
CA MET A 269 -13.44 2.06 7.01
C MET A 269 -12.68 0.84 7.52
N CYS A 270 -11.35 0.89 7.64
CA CYS A 270 -10.56 -0.23 8.15
C CYS A 270 -11.01 -0.64 9.56
N SER A 271 -11.14 0.31 10.50
CA SER A 271 -11.61 0.02 11.86
C SER A 271 -13.03 -0.56 11.89
N ARG A 272 -13.91 -0.09 11.01
CA ARG A 272 -15.27 -0.64 10.88
C ARG A 272 -15.24 -2.08 10.37
N LEU A 273 -14.48 -2.36 9.32
CA LEU A 273 -14.34 -3.70 8.74
C LEU A 273 -13.79 -4.69 9.77
N CYS A 274 -12.78 -4.31 10.55
CA CYS A 274 -12.26 -5.13 11.65
C CYS A 274 -13.35 -5.44 12.69
N ARG A 275 -14.08 -4.42 13.17
CA ARG A 275 -15.16 -4.63 14.15
C ARG A 275 -16.28 -5.53 13.62
N GLU A 276 -16.67 -5.34 12.36
CA GLU A 276 -17.68 -6.19 11.72
C GLU A 276 -17.20 -7.64 11.57
N ALA A 277 -15.93 -7.84 11.19
CA ALA A 277 -15.32 -9.16 11.08
C ALA A 277 -15.24 -9.87 12.45
N THR A 278 -14.73 -9.20 13.48
CA THR A 278 -14.68 -9.75 14.85
C THR A 278 -16.08 -10.06 15.38
N GLN A 279 -17.06 -9.19 15.12
CA GLN A 279 -18.44 -9.43 15.52
C GLN A 279 -19.03 -10.67 14.83
N GLN A 280 -18.74 -10.88 13.55
CA GLN A 280 -19.21 -12.05 12.82
C GLN A 280 -18.53 -13.33 13.30
N GLN A 281 -17.22 -13.30 13.51
CA GLN A 281 -16.47 -14.41 14.08
C GLN A 281 -17.06 -14.81 15.44
N TRP A 282 -17.31 -13.83 16.32
CA TRP A 282 -17.93 -14.08 17.62
C TRP A 282 -19.34 -14.70 17.48
N ARG A 283 -20.17 -14.22 16.54
CA ARG A 283 -21.49 -14.80 16.27
C ARG A 283 -21.39 -16.24 15.75
N GLN A 284 -20.42 -16.55 14.89
CA GLN A 284 -20.20 -17.90 14.37
C GLN A 284 -19.79 -18.86 15.48
N GLN A 285 -18.83 -18.46 16.34
CA GLN A 285 -18.42 -19.24 17.51
C GLN A 285 -19.58 -19.50 18.47
N GLN A 286 -20.42 -18.50 18.73
CA GLN A 286 -21.60 -18.65 19.58
C GLN A 286 -22.60 -19.66 18.99
N GLN A 287 -22.87 -19.60 17.68
CA GLN A 287 -23.75 -20.55 17.00
C GLN A 287 -23.20 -21.98 17.03
N GLN A 288 -21.89 -22.15 16.84
CA GLN A 288 -21.23 -23.44 16.95
C GLN A 288 -21.29 -24.01 18.37
N ALA A 289 -21.07 -23.18 19.40
CA ALA A 289 -21.19 -23.60 20.80
C ALA A 289 -22.62 -24.07 21.12
N ILE A 290 -23.63 -23.35 20.63
CA ILE A 290 -25.05 -23.75 20.78
C ILE A 290 -25.32 -25.08 20.06
N ARG A 291 -24.82 -25.26 18.83
CA ARG A 291 -24.95 -26.55 18.11
C ARG A 291 -24.26 -27.70 18.85
N ARG A 292 -23.06 -27.48 19.40
CA ARG A 292 -22.35 -28.49 20.20
C ARG A 292 -23.16 -28.86 21.45
N GLN A 293 -23.77 -27.88 22.14
CA GLN A 293 -24.65 -28.16 23.27
C GLN A 293 -25.91 -28.94 22.87
N GLN A 294 -26.57 -28.58 21.76
CA GLN A 294 -27.75 -29.29 21.27
C GLN A 294 -27.46 -30.76 20.91
N MET A 295 -26.29 -31.04 20.31
CA MET A 295 -25.85 -32.40 19.99
C MET A 295 -25.60 -33.24 21.26
N HIS A 296 -25.12 -32.61 22.35
CA HIS A 296 -24.89 -33.31 23.62
C HIS A 296 -26.15 -33.42 24.49
N SER A 297 -27.14 -32.54 24.29
CA SER A 297 -28.41 -32.55 25.03
C SER A 297 -29.50 -33.40 24.37
N SER A 298 -29.27 -33.96 23.18
CA SER A 298 -30.22 -34.87 22.55
C SER A 298 -30.12 -36.24 23.24
N PRO A 299 -31.12 -36.67 24.04
CA PRO A 299 -31.06 -37.97 24.71
C PRO A 299 -30.99 -39.10 23.66
N PRO A 300 -30.18 -40.14 23.89
CA PRO A 300 -30.14 -41.29 23.00
C PRO A 300 -31.42 -42.09 23.20
N GLY A 301 -32.41 -41.86 22.34
CA GLY A 301 -33.59 -42.71 22.25
C GLY A 301 -34.88 -41.93 22.01
N PHE A 302 -35.25 -41.80 20.73
CA PHE A 302 -36.60 -42.13 20.24
C PHE A 302 -36.51 -42.23 18.71
N GLU A 303 -36.78 -43.43 18.20
CA GLU A 303 -36.75 -43.80 16.80
C GLU A 303 -37.86 -43.10 15.98
N ASP A 304 -37.49 -42.78 14.73
CA ASP A 304 -38.29 -42.76 13.50
C ASP A 304 -39.68 -42.09 13.49
N ILE A 305 -39.72 -40.85 12.96
CA ILE A 305 -40.82 -40.43 12.09
C ILE A 305 -40.25 -39.72 10.84
N ASP A 306 -40.58 -40.31 9.69
CA ASP A 306 -40.33 -39.89 8.31
C ASP A 306 -40.65 -38.39 8.04
N ILE A 307 -39.61 -37.55 7.84
CA ILE A 307 -39.75 -36.20 7.28
C ILE A 307 -38.67 -35.95 6.21
N SER A 308 -38.63 -36.79 5.17
CA SER A 308 -37.59 -36.71 4.12
C SER A 308 -37.98 -35.90 2.86
N LYS A 309 -39.03 -35.06 2.86
CA LYS A 309 -39.47 -34.36 1.62
C LYS A 309 -39.48 -32.84 1.61
N ASN A 310 -39.23 -32.14 2.72
CA ASN A 310 -39.28 -30.66 2.76
C ASN A 310 -37.93 -29.94 2.93
N ALA A 311 -36.81 -30.66 3.10
CA ALA A 311 -35.52 -30.06 3.44
C ALA A 311 -34.84 -29.31 2.27
N ALA A 312 -35.01 -29.78 1.03
CA ALA A 312 -34.28 -29.24 -0.12
C ALA A 312 -34.77 -27.84 -0.55
N ALA A 313 -36.08 -27.55 -0.45
CA ALA A 313 -36.63 -26.24 -0.80
C ALA A 313 -36.43 -25.18 0.30
N ALA A 314 -36.37 -25.60 1.56
CA ALA A 314 -36.08 -24.71 2.69
C ALA A 314 -34.61 -24.27 2.71
N ALA A 315 -33.68 -25.13 2.28
CA ALA A 315 -32.25 -24.82 2.22
C ALA A 315 -31.95 -23.66 1.24
N THR A 316 -32.55 -23.67 0.04
CA THR A 316 -32.35 -22.62 -0.98
C THR A 316 -33.03 -21.29 -0.63
N ALA A 317 -34.17 -21.31 0.06
CA ALA A 317 -34.82 -20.10 0.57
C ALA A 317 -34.08 -19.50 1.78
N SER A 318 -33.44 -20.33 2.60
CA SER A 318 -32.65 -19.85 3.75
C SER A 318 -31.36 -19.14 3.33
N ALA A 319 -30.71 -19.60 2.24
CA ALA A 319 -29.47 -19.03 1.75
C ALA A 319 -29.67 -17.63 1.13
N SER A 320 -30.76 -17.40 0.38
CA SER A 320 -31.07 -16.08 -0.20
C SER A 320 -31.58 -15.08 0.84
N ALA A 321 -32.31 -15.56 1.87
CA ALA A 321 -32.74 -14.73 2.98
C ALA A 321 -31.56 -14.32 3.89
N ALA A 322 -30.55 -15.17 4.06
CA ALA A 322 -29.35 -14.85 4.84
C ALA A 322 -28.54 -13.70 4.23
N VAL A 323 -28.33 -13.70 2.90
CA VAL A 323 -27.59 -12.64 2.20
C VAL A 323 -28.34 -11.29 2.26
N ALA A 324 -29.66 -11.31 2.12
CA ALA A 324 -30.49 -10.11 2.23
C ALA A 324 -30.58 -9.57 3.67
N ALA A 325 -30.65 -10.46 4.67
CA ALA A 325 -30.65 -10.10 6.09
C ALA A 325 -29.28 -9.55 6.54
N GLU A 326 -28.19 -10.07 6.00
CA GLU A 326 -26.83 -9.58 6.28
C GLU A 326 -26.61 -8.18 5.69
N ALA A 327 -27.09 -7.93 4.46
CA ALA A 327 -27.08 -6.59 3.85
C ALA A 327 -27.96 -5.58 4.62
N ALA A 328 -29.12 -6.00 5.13
CA ALA A 328 -30.00 -5.16 5.93
C ALA A 328 -29.45 -4.89 7.35
N ALA A 329 -28.79 -5.87 7.97
CA ALA A 329 -28.15 -5.71 9.27
C ALA A 329 -26.92 -4.78 9.21
N ALA A 330 -26.16 -4.82 8.11
CA ALA A 330 -25.05 -3.90 7.85
C ALA A 330 -25.54 -2.44 7.67
N ALA A 331 -26.70 -2.24 7.05
CA ALA A 331 -27.34 -0.93 6.92
C ALA A 331 -27.87 -0.41 8.27
N ALA A 332 -28.43 -1.28 9.11
CA ALA A 332 -28.91 -0.90 10.45
C ALA A 332 -27.75 -0.51 11.40
N ALA A 333 -26.64 -1.25 11.37
CA ALA A 333 -25.44 -0.94 12.16
C ALA A 333 -24.81 0.42 11.78
N ALA A 334 -24.95 0.84 10.52
CA ALA A 334 -24.45 2.13 10.02
C ALA A 334 -25.16 3.34 10.67
N SER A 335 -26.38 3.16 11.19
CA SER A 335 -27.20 4.24 11.76
C SER A 335 -26.94 4.52 13.25
N ALA A 336 -26.23 3.63 13.95
CA ALA A 336 -26.10 3.68 15.42
C ALA A 336 -24.80 4.32 15.95
N LEU A 337 -23.86 4.73 15.09
CA LEU A 337 -22.54 5.21 15.51
C LEU A 337 -22.31 6.68 15.14
N GLY A 338 -23.11 7.56 15.75
CA GLY A 338 -22.83 8.99 15.80
C GLY A 338 -21.94 9.33 16.98
N ALA A 339 -20.74 9.84 16.69
CA ALA A 339 -19.83 10.57 17.58
C ALA A 339 -19.48 9.90 18.93
N GLY A 340 -18.38 9.13 18.95
CA GLY A 340 -17.74 8.65 20.18
C GLY A 340 -16.25 8.39 19.96
N ASP A 341 -15.44 8.77 20.95
CA ASP A 341 -13.98 8.81 20.99
C ASP A 341 -13.22 7.64 20.33
N PHE A 342 -12.13 7.99 19.66
CA PHE A 342 -11.16 7.13 18.95
C PHE A 342 -10.24 6.38 19.93
N VAL A 343 -10.77 5.82 21.02
CA VAL A 343 -9.98 5.17 22.08
C VAL A 343 -10.40 3.71 22.20
N GLY A 344 -9.85 2.91 21.30
CA GLY A 344 -9.97 1.46 21.31
C GLY A 344 -9.16 0.90 20.16
N ASP A 345 -7.87 0.66 20.41
CA ASP A 345 -6.99 -0.11 19.53
C ASP A 345 -7.40 -1.60 19.58
N GLU A 346 -8.63 -1.90 19.16
CA GLU A 346 -9.08 -3.28 18.94
C GLU A 346 -8.61 -3.69 17.55
N TYR A 347 -7.49 -4.42 17.50
CA TYR A 347 -6.95 -4.96 16.25
C TYR A 347 -7.61 -6.32 15.97
N GLY A 348 -8.38 -6.37 14.87
CA GLY A 348 -9.09 -7.54 14.38
C GLY A 348 -8.89 -7.71 12.86
N TYR A 349 -7.66 -7.47 12.39
CA TYR A 349 -7.32 -7.60 10.98
C TYR A 349 -7.19 -9.06 10.58
N ALA A 350 -6.75 -9.94 11.50
CA ALA A 350 -6.74 -11.38 11.28
C ALA A 350 -8.15 -11.90 10.95
N ALA A 351 -9.16 -11.48 11.72
CA ALA A 351 -10.56 -11.86 11.50
C ALA A 351 -11.10 -11.40 10.14
N LEU A 352 -10.62 -10.26 9.63
CA LEU A 352 -11.03 -9.70 8.35
C LEU A 352 -10.34 -10.39 7.16
N LEU A 353 -9.04 -10.67 7.28
CA LEU A 353 -8.18 -11.03 6.15
C LEU A 353 -7.86 -12.52 6.05
N LEU A 354 -7.88 -13.24 7.18
CA LEU A 354 -7.55 -14.66 7.22
C LEU A 354 -8.79 -15.53 7.46
N PRO A 355 -8.80 -16.76 6.92
CA PRO A 355 -9.83 -17.75 7.23
C PRO A 355 -9.80 -18.09 8.73
N GLU A 356 -10.97 -18.39 9.33
CA GLU A 356 -11.02 -18.96 10.68
C GLU A 356 -10.36 -20.35 10.69
N GLU A 357 -9.77 -20.74 11.81
CA GLU A 357 -9.03 -22.01 11.99
C GLU A 357 -9.90 -23.22 11.63
N GLU A 358 -11.18 -23.16 11.95
CA GLU A 358 -12.15 -24.22 11.68
C GLU A 358 -12.81 -24.10 10.29
N SER A 359 -12.58 -23.00 9.55
CA SER A 359 -13.24 -22.67 8.28
C SER A 359 -12.32 -22.71 7.05
N LEU A 360 -11.06 -23.14 7.22
CA LEU A 360 -10.21 -23.48 6.09
C LEU A 360 -10.96 -24.55 5.30
N ASP A 361 -11.19 -24.29 4.01
CA ASP A 361 -11.90 -25.20 3.11
C ASP A 361 -11.33 -26.59 3.34
N SER A 362 -12.12 -27.41 4.04
CA SER A 362 -11.58 -28.61 4.68
C SER A 362 -11.01 -29.57 3.65
N ASN A 363 -11.35 -29.38 2.37
CA ASN A 363 -10.83 -30.16 1.26
C ASN A 363 -9.36 -29.87 0.94
N ASP A 364 -8.90 -28.61 0.94
CA ASP A 364 -7.52 -28.29 0.54
C ASP A 364 -6.53 -28.57 1.68
N LEU A 365 -6.91 -28.24 2.92
CA LEU A 365 -6.09 -28.56 4.09
C LEU A 365 -6.13 -30.05 4.44
N ALA A 366 -7.27 -30.75 4.26
CA ALA A 366 -7.33 -32.20 4.49
C ALA A 366 -6.74 -33.03 3.35
N ALA A 367 -6.55 -32.47 2.16
CA ALA A 367 -5.77 -33.11 1.10
C ALA A 367 -4.28 -33.20 1.45
N LEU A 368 -3.79 -32.34 2.34
CA LEU A 368 -2.40 -32.36 2.78
C LEU A 368 -2.14 -33.45 3.84
N PRO A 369 -0.95 -34.07 3.83
CA PRO A 369 -0.49 -34.91 4.94
C PRO A 369 -0.53 -34.15 6.28
N PRO A 370 -0.76 -34.82 7.42
CA PRO A 370 -0.97 -34.16 8.71
C PRO A 370 0.22 -33.29 9.15
N ALA A 371 1.46 -33.70 8.85
CA ALA A 371 2.64 -32.89 9.14
C ALA A 371 2.71 -31.60 8.27
N ALA A 372 2.29 -31.70 7.01
CA ALA A 372 2.22 -30.57 6.08
C ALA A 372 1.12 -29.58 6.47
N ALA A 373 -0.05 -30.10 6.85
CA ALA A 373 -1.15 -29.30 7.38
C ALA A 373 -0.75 -28.56 8.68
N GLY A 374 -0.04 -29.25 9.58
CA GLY A 374 0.50 -28.65 10.80
C GLY A 374 1.42 -27.46 10.52
N GLN A 375 2.29 -27.56 9.51
CA GLN A 375 3.16 -26.45 9.11
C GLN A 375 2.37 -25.27 8.55
N VAL A 376 1.37 -25.51 7.71
CA VAL A 376 0.51 -24.45 7.15
C VAL A 376 -0.25 -23.73 8.27
N LEU A 377 -0.77 -24.47 9.26
CA LEU A 377 -1.43 -23.88 10.43
C LEU A 377 -0.50 -23.01 11.27
N LEU A 378 0.76 -23.42 11.46
CA LEU A 378 1.76 -22.60 12.15
C LEU A 378 2.03 -21.29 11.40
N LEU A 379 2.21 -21.34 10.08
CA LEU A 379 2.41 -20.14 9.27
C LEU A 379 1.19 -19.22 9.29
N LEU A 380 -0.03 -19.79 9.26
CA LEU A 380 -1.26 -19.01 9.39
C LEU A 380 -1.39 -18.37 10.77
N GLN A 381 -0.99 -19.07 11.84
CA GLN A 381 -1.00 -18.50 13.18
C GLN A 381 -0.01 -17.35 13.30
N GLU A 382 1.21 -17.50 12.79
CA GLU A 382 2.21 -16.43 12.76
C GLU A 382 1.71 -15.22 11.96
N ALA A 383 1.07 -15.46 10.80
CA ALA A 383 0.45 -14.40 10.04
C ALA A 383 -0.67 -13.69 10.84
N ARG A 384 -1.50 -14.42 11.59
CA ARG A 384 -2.52 -13.80 12.46
C ARG A 384 -1.92 -12.93 13.54
N ASP A 385 -0.89 -13.43 14.22
CA ASP A 385 -0.20 -12.70 15.28
C ASP A 385 0.39 -11.39 14.75
N VAL A 386 0.92 -11.40 13.52
CA VAL A 386 1.39 -10.18 12.84
C VAL A 386 0.23 -9.27 12.46
N LEU A 387 -0.87 -9.79 11.90
CA LEU A 387 -2.01 -8.98 11.46
C LEU A 387 -2.68 -8.24 12.63
N ASP A 388 -2.78 -8.86 13.80
CA ASP A 388 -3.35 -8.25 15.00
C ASP A 388 -2.30 -7.49 15.84
N SER A 389 -1.07 -7.38 15.35
CA SER A 389 -0.01 -6.61 16.00
C SER A 389 -0.22 -5.08 15.85
N PRO A 390 0.29 -4.28 16.80
CA PRO A 390 0.29 -2.81 16.66
C PRO A 390 1.12 -2.32 15.47
N ALA A 391 2.13 -3.09 15.04
CA ALA A 391 2.96 -2.76 13.90
C ALA A 391 2.15 -2.80 12.59
N PHE A 392 1.33 -3.84 12.41
CA PHE A 392 0.44 -3.93 11.24
C PHE A 392 -0.57 -2.78 11.22
N ALA A 393 -1.19 -2.47 12.35
CA ALA A 393 -2.14 -1.37 12.42
C ALA A 393 -1.50 0.01 12.19
N ALA A 394 -0.27 0.22 12.67
CA ALA A 394 0.52 1.41 12.34
C ALA A 394 0.79 1.49 10.84
N ALA A 395 1.14 0.37 10.20
CA ALA A 395 1.36 0.31 8.77
C ALA A 395 0.09 0.63 7.96
N VAL A 396 -1.08 0.13 8.38
CA VAL A 396 -2.37 0.50 7.77
C VAL A 396 -2.61 2.02 7.89
N LYS A 397 -2.43 2.60 9.08
CA LYS A 397 -2.62 4.04 9.32
C LYS A 397 -1.66 4.89 8.47
N GLY A 398 -0.39 4.52 8.40
CA GLY A 398 0.63 5.21 7.59
C GLY A 398 0.33 5.12 6.10
N LEU A 399 -0.01 3.93 5.60
CA LEU A 399 -0.37 3.77 4.20
C LEU A 399 -1.70 4.44 3.82
N CYS A 400 -2.68 4.53 4.72
CA CYS A 400 -3.87 5.36 4.47
C CYS A 400 -3.48 6.83 4.26
N ALA A 401 -2.50 7.34 4.99
CA ALA A 401 -2.00 8.71 4.82
C ALA A 401 -1.27 8.88 3.47
N ALA A 402 -0.37 7.94 3.13
CA ALA A 402 0.36 7.93 1.87
C ALA A 402 -0.60 7.84 0.66
N ALA A 403 -1.55 6.91 0.71
CA ALA A 403 -2.54 6.74 -0.35
C ALA A 403 -3.44 7.96 -0.53
N ALA A 404 -3.88 8.60 0.57
CA ALA A 404 -4.65 9.84 0.50
C ALA A 404 -3.84 10.96 -0.18
N ALA A 405 -2.56 11.10 0.18
CA ALA A 405 -1.68 12.09 -0.43
C ALA A 405 -1.52 11.84 -1.94
N CYS A 406 -1.29 10.58 -2.35
CA CYS A 406 -1.17 10.21 -3.76
C CYS A 406 -2.47 10.47 -4.54
N LEU A 407 -3.64 10.11 -4.00
CA LEU A 407 -4.93 10.35 -4.63
C LEU A 407 -5.17 11.86 -4.83
N VAL A 408 -4.94 12.66 -3.80
CA VAL A 408 -5.13 14.12 -3.89
C VAL A 408 -4.14 14.75 -4.84
N GLN A 409 -2.88 14.31 -4.84
CA GLN A 409 -1.90 14.77 -5.81
C GLN A 409 -2.38 14.52 -7.24
N ARG A 410 -2.88 13.31 -7.55
CA ARG A 410 -3.42 12.99 -8.88
C ARG A 410 -4.66 13.82 -9.23
N ILE A 411 -5.52 14.11 -8.26
CA ILE A 411 -6.66 15.01 -8.46
C ILE A 411 -6.17 16.43 -8.80
N VAL A 412 -5.20 16.97 -8.05
CA VAL A 412 -4.64 18.31 -8.29
C VAL A 412 -3.98 18.38 -9.66
N GLU A 413 -3.16 17.40 -10.02
CA GLU A 413 -2.52 17.30 -11.36
C GLU A 413 -3.59 17.31 -12.47
N SER A 414 -4.63 16.48 -12.33
CA SER A 414 -5.74 16.41 -13.31
C SER A 414 -6.50 17.75 -13.42
N LEU A 415 -6.71 18.44 -12.30
CA LEU A 415 -7.38 19.74 -12.27
C LEU A 415 -6.52 20.85 -12.89
N GLN A 416 -5.19 20.78 -12.76
CA GLN A 416 -4.26 21.67 -13.42
C GLN A 416 -4.23 21.45 -14.93
N GLU A 417 -4.19 20.19 -15.37
CA GLU A 417 -4.29 19.82 -16.80
C GLU A 417 -5.60 20.29 -17.43
N ALA A 418 -6.70 20.24 -16.67
CA ALA A 418 -8.00 20.75 -17.09
C ALA A 418 -8.11 22.30 -17.04
N GLY A 419 -7.08 23.01 -16.59
CA GLY A 419 -7.08 24.48 -16.45
C GLY A 419 -7.99 25.01 -15.35
N THR A 420 -8.45 24.15 -14.43
CA THR A 420 -9.35 24.52 -13.33
C THR A 420 -8.61 25.02 -12.09
N LEU A 421 -7.36 24.58 -11.92
CA LEU A 421 -6.42 25.09 -10.92
C LEU A 421 -5.23 25.76 -11.64
N PRO A 422 -4.61 26.80 -11.04
CA PRO A 422 -3.41 27.38 -11.61
C PRO A 422 -2.30 26.32 -11.70
N PRO A 423 -1.52 26.30 -12.79
CA PRO A 423 -0.35 25.42 -12.87
C PRO A 423 0.60 25.76 -11.73
N ALA A 424 1.28 24.75 -11.20
CA ALA A 424 2.32 24.98 -10.20
C ALA A 424 3.30 26.02 -10.76
N PRO A 425 3.68 27.04 -9.98
CA PRO A 425 4.55 28.10 -10.49
C PRO A 425 5.83 27.45 -11.01
N ALA A 426 6.08 27.55 -12.32
CA ALA A 426 7.38 27.23 -12.87
C ALA A 426 8.40 28.07 -12.11
N VAL A 427 9.39 27.43 -11.47
CA VAL A 427 10.43 28.12 -10.70
C VAL A 427 10.96 29.26 -11.58
N PRO A 428 10.74 30.54 -11.25
CA PRO A 428 11.10 31.63 -12.14
C PRO A 428 12.62 31.76 -12.11
N ALA A 429 13.29 31.16 -13.09
CA ALA A 429 14.74 31.09 -13.15
C ALA A 429 15.44 32.43 -13.44
N ALA A 430 14.74 33.56 -13.63
CA ALA A 430 15.41 34.78 -14.10
C ALA A 430 14.83 36.15 -13.71
N ALA A 431 13.67 36.27 -13.04
CA ALA A 431 12.98 37.57 -12.95
C ALA A 431 12.74 38.13 -11.54
N ALA A 432 13.09 37.42 -10.47
CA ALA A 432 12.84 37.90 -9.11
C ALA A 432 14.01 38.71 -8.56
N THR A 433 13.77 39.99 -8.27
CA THR A 433 14.75 40.94 -7.70
C THR A 433 15.13 40.64 -6.24
N SER A 434 14.46 39.68 -5.57
CA SER A 434 14.98 39.08 -4.33
C SER A 434 14.45 37.65 -4.09
N PRO A 435 15.24 36.78 -3.45
CA PRO A 435 14.83 35.41 -3.09
C PRO A 435 13.66 35.37 -2.10
N ALA A 436 13.46 36.42 -1.28
CA ALA A 436 12.33 36.54 -0.36
C ALA A 436 11.00 36.80 -1.11
N ALA A 437 11.03 37.64 -2.15
CA ALA A 437 9.85 37.91 -2.98
C ALA A 437 9.50 36.71 -3.87
N ALA A 438 10.50 35.97 -4.37
CA ALA A 438 10.29 34.73 -5.11
C ALA A 438 9.65 33.63 -4.24
N ALA A 439 10.12 33.45 -3.01
CA ALA A 439 9.57 32.47 -2.07
C ALA A 439 8.15 32.83 -1.61
N ALA A 440 7.87 34.12 -1.36
CA ALA A 440 6.52 34.59 -1.01
C ALA A 440 5.53 34.44 -2.19
N ALA A 441 5.97 34.73 -3.42
CA ALA A 441 5.16 34.51 -4.63
C ALA A 441 4.91 33.02 -4.91
N ALA A 442 5.94 32.16 -4.73
CA ALA A 442 5.79 30.70 -4.85
C ALA A 442 4.87 30.12 -3.77
N ALA A 443 4.93 30.62 -2.53
CA ALA A 443 4.05 30.19 -1.43
C ALA A 443 2.60 30.70 -1.59
N ALA A 444 2.40 31.83 -2.26
CA ALA A 444 1.07 32.36 -2.62
C ALA A 444 0.46 31.65 -3.83
N ALA A 445 1.28 31.01 -4.67
CA ALA A 445 0.87 30.27 -5.86
C ALA A 445 0.81 28.75 -5.64
N ASP A 446 0.83 28.27 -4.38
CA ASP A 446 0.71 26.84 -4.09
C ASP A 446 -0.67 26.31 -4.52
N PRO A 447 -0.76 25.45 -5.55
CA PRO A 447 -2.03 24.94 -6.05
C PRO A 447 -2.79 24.14 -4.99
N ARG A 448 -2.11 23.62 -3.95
CA ARG A 448 -2.73 22.85 -2.87
C ARG A 448 -3.60 23.71 -1.94
N LYS A 449 -3.31 25.00 -1.86
CA LYS A 449 -4.07 25.98 -1.04
C LYS A 449 -5.24 26.60 -1.78
N THR A 450 -5.27 26.48 -3.10
CA THR A 450 -6.38 27.01 -3.92
C THR A 450 -7.61 26.12 -3.75
N PRO A 451 -8.75 26.64 -3.28
CA PRO A 451 -9.93 25.84 -3.07
C PRO A 451 -10.60 25.49 -4.41
N PHE A 452 -11.11 24.26 -4.52
CA PHE A 452 -11.85 23.76 -5.69
C PHE A 452 -13.14 23.06 -5.24
N GLN A 453 -14.04 22.77 -6.18
CA GLN A 453 -15.29 22.07 -5.89
C GLN A 453 -15.14 20.59 -6.21
N LEU A 454 -15.61 19.69 -5.35
CA LEU A 454 -15.62 18.24 -5.60
C LEU A 454 -16.33 17.89 -6.91
N ALA A 455 -17.38 18.63 -7.25
CA ALA A 455 -18.09 18.53 -8.52
C ALA A 455 -17.17 18.57 -9.75
N ARG A 456 -16.11 19.38 -9.70
CA ARG A 456 -15.17 19.58 -10.82
C ARG A 456 -14.15 18.46 -10.95
N CYS A 457 -13.87 17.71 -9.88
CA CYS A 457 -12.94 16.59 -9.91
C CYS A 457 -13.60 15.22 -10.09
N LEU A 458 -14.93 15.11 -10.11
CA LEU A 458 -15.62 13.81 -10.26
C LEU A 458 -15.16 13.02 -11.49
N GLY A 459 -14.95 13.69 -12.62
CA GLY A 459 -14.50 13.05 -13.85
C GLY A 459 -13.12 12.41 -13.72
N CYS A 460 -12.17 13.06 -13.05
CA CYS A 460 -10.85 12.48 -12.81
C CYS A 460 -10.88 11.45 -11.68
N THR A 461 -11.61 11.71 -10.58
CA THR A 461 -11.75 10.77 -9.45
C THR A 461 -12.33 9.44 -9.90
N CYS A 462 -13.28 9.43 -10.84
CA CYS A 462 -13.83 8.20 -11.41
C CYS A 462 -12.77 7.31 -12.07
N LYS A 463 -11.79 7.91 -12.77
CA LYS A 463 -10.68 7.19 -13.39
C LYS A 463 -9.65 6.70 -12.36
N LEU A 464 -9.56 7.36 -11.21
CA LEU A 464 -8.63 6.97 -10.15
C LEU A 464 -8.99 5.62 -9.52
N ALA A 465 -10.24 5.16 -9.61
CA ALA A 465 -10.62 3.83 -9.14
C ALA A 465 -9.89 2.70 -9.90
N GLU A 466 -9.74 2.85 -11.23
CA GLU A 466 -9.00 1.90 -12.07
C GLU A 466 -7.49 2.01 -11.86
N TRP A 467 -6.99 3.25 -11.69
CA TRP A 467 -5.60 3.48 -11.31
C TRP A 467 -5.25 2.83 -9.97
N ALA A 468 -6.15 2.91 -8.99
CA ALA A 468 -5.97 2.32 -7.66
C ALA A 468 -5.95 0.78 -7.66
N LEU A 469 -6.61 0.11 -8.62
CA LEU A 469 -6.57 -1.35 -8.76
C LEU A 469 -5.43 -1.85 -9.67
N GLY A 470 -4.51 -0.98 -10.10
CA GLY A 470 -3.33 -1.38 -10.87
C GLY A 470 -3.57 -1.67 -12.36
N VAL A 471 -4.75 -1.29 -12.88
CA VAL A 471 -5.19 -1.51 -14.27
C VAL A 471 -4.59 -0.51 -15.24
N GLY A 472 -4.34 0.71 -14.76
CA GLY A 472 -3.82 1.82 -15.54
C GLY A 472 -2.30 1.76 -15.74
N SER A 473 -1.63 2.82 -15.33
CA SER A 473 -0.19 3.06 -15.51
C SER A 473 0.73 2.08 -14.76
N GLU A 474 0.67 0.79 -15.10
CA GLU A 474 1.58 -0.27 -14.63
C GLU A 474 1.70 -0.37 -13.10
N GLY A 475 0.59 -0.24 -12.36
CA GLY A 475 0.64 -0.40 -10.91
C GLY A 475 1.40 0.70 -10.15
N GLN A 476 1.51 1.91 -10.69
CA GLN A 476 2.19 3.05 -10.03
C GLN A 476 1.80 3.25 -8.55
N LEU A 477 0.50 3.19 -8.19
CA LEU A 477 0.09 3.33 -6.79
C LEU A 477 0.63 2.17 -5.94
N LEU A 478 0.57 0.94 -6.46
CA LEU A 478 1.15 -0.23 -5.81
C LEU A 478 2.65 -0.03 -5.55
N HIS A 479 3.43 0.40 -6.56
CA HIS A 479 4.86 0.64 -6.41
C HIS A 479 5.19 1.74 -5.39
N LEU A 480 4.40 2.82 -5.34
CA LEU A 480 4.58 3.87 -4.35
C LEU A 480 4.30 3.38 -2.93
N LEU A 481 3.23 2.61 -2.74
CA LEU A 481 2.85 2.08 -1.44
C LEU A 481 3.74 0.91 -1.00
N SER A 482 4.26 0.13 -1.94
CA SER A 482 5.16 -0.97 -1.65
C SER A 482 6.55 -0.50 -1.21
N GLY A 483 7.01 0.64 -1.74
CA GLY A 483 8.21 1.32 -1.30
C GLY A 483 8.04 2.25 -0.09
N ALA A 484 6.82 2.36 0.46
CA ALA A 484 6.59 3.18 1.65
C ALA A 484 7.32 2.58 2.86
N THR A 485 7.86 3.45 3.72
CA THR A 485 8.66 3.04 4.89
C THR A 485 7.91 2.05 5.77
N GLU A 486 6.61 2.26 5.99
CA GLU A 486 5.78 1.39 6.80
C GLU A 486 5.62 -0.03 6.21
N THR A 487 5.54 -0.15 4.88
CA THR A 487 5.48 -1.45 4.20
C THR A 487 6.81 -2.18 4.30
N VAL A 488 7.92 -1.45 4.13
CA VAL A 488 9.27 -2.02 4.21
C VAL A 488 9.59 -2.48 5.63
N GLU A 489 9.23 -1.67 6.65
CA GLU A 489 9.35 -2.00 8.07
C GLU A 489 8.58 -3.27 8.43
N LEU A 490 7.29 -3.34 8.04
CA LEU A 490 6.48 -4.52 8.29
C LEU A 490 7.05 -5.76 7.58
N SER A 491 7.48 -5.61 6.33
CA SER A 491 8.06 -6.69 5.54
C SER A 491 9.33 -7.24 6.19
N ALA A 492 10.19 -6.34 6.69
CA ALA A 492 11.39 -6.72 7.41
C ALA A 492 11.07 -7.45 8.72
N LEU A 493 10.08 -6.96 9.48
CA LEU A 493 9.62 -7.61 10.71
C LEU A 493 9.10 -9.04 10.48
N CYS A 494 8.46 -9.28 9.32
CA CYS A 494 7.96 -10.61 8.95
C CYS A 494 9.05 -11.56 8.46
N TYR A 495 10.16 -11.04 7.95
CA TYR A 495 11.21 -11.83 7.32
C TYR A 495 12.37 -12.15 8.26
N TRP A 496 12.80 -11.15 9.03
CA TRP A 496 13.87 -11.32 10.01
C TRP A 496 13.28 -11.66 11.38
N ALA A 497 13.99 -12.49 12.12
CA ALA A 497 13.59 -12.88 13.46
C ALA A 497 13.50 -11.65 14.40
N PRO A 498 12.65 -11.68 15.44
CA PRO A 498 12.32 -10.52 16.28
C PRO A 498 13.49 -9.90 17.07
N HIS A 499 14.68 -10.50 17.01
CA HIS A 499 15.90 -9.99 17.61
C HIS A 499 16.78 -9.17 16.64
N CYS A 500 16.37 -9.03 15.37
CA CYS A 500 17.09 -8.24 14.39
C CYS A 500 16.72 -6.75 14.50
N ASP A 501 17.71 -5.89 14.76
CA ASP A 501 17.52 -4.44 14.81
C ASP A 501 17.19 -3.91 13.40
N PHE A 502 16.12 -3.12 13.29
CA PHE A 502 15.71 -2.54 12.01
C PHE A 502 16.79 -1.63 11.41
N ALA A 503 17.59 -0.95 12.23
CA ALA A 503 18.73 -0.16 11.75
C ALA A 503 19.77 -1.04 11.03
N ARG A 504 19.99 -2.26 11.55
CA ARG A 504 20.87 -3.26 10.91
C ARG A 504 20.28 -3.75 9.59
N VAL A 505 18.97 -4.01 9.54
CA VAL A 505 18.30 -4.39 8.28
C VAL A 505 18.43 -3.29 7.23
N GLN A 506 18.16 -2.03 7.58
CA GLN A 506 18.33 -0.89 6.68
C GLN A 506 19.76 -0.79 6.13
N GLN A 507 20.76 -1.00 7.00
CA GLN A 507 22.15 -1.02 6.60
C GLN A 507 22.44 -2.15 5.58
N LEU A 508 21.95 -3.37 5.83
CA LEU A 508 22.11 -4.49 4.91
C LEU A 508 21.45 -4.21 3.55
N LEU A 509 20.23 -3.66 3.55
CA LEU A 509 19.53 -3.28 2.32
C LEU A 509 20.28 -2.21 1.53
N HIS A 510 20.88 -1.24 2.21
CA HIS A 510 21.72 -0.23 1.56
C HIS A 510 22.96 -0.86 0.90
N LEU A 511 23.62 -1.80 1.58
CA LEU A 511 24.78 -2.52 1.03
C LEU A 511 24.38 -3.36 -0.20
N VAL A 512 23.24 -4.03 -0.17
CA VAL A 512 22.72 -4.78 -1.34
C VAL A 512 22.44 -3.84 -2.51
N ALA A 513 21.83 -2.68 -2.26
CA ALA A 513 21.58 -1.69 -3.31
C ALA A 513 22.87 -1.17 -3.95
N LEU A 514 23.90 -0.88 -3.15
CA LEU A 514 25.22 -0.48 -3.64
C LEU A 514 25.88 -1.59 -4.48
N ALA A 515 25.79 -2.85 -4.03
CA ALA A 515 26.33 -4.00 -4.76
C ALA A 515 25.64 -4.18 -6.12
N GLN A 516 24.31 -4.10 -6.19
CA GLN A 516 23.54 -4.16 -7.43
C GLN A 516 23.89 -3.01 -8.39
N GLN A 517 24.04 -1.78 -7.85
CA GLN A 517 24.45 -0.63 -8.66
C GLN A 517 25.86 -0.81 -9.24
N HIS A 518 26.79 -1.35 -8.44
CA HIS A 518 28.15 -1.61 -8.90
C HIS A 518 28.17 -2.68 -10.01
N GLU A 519 27.41 -3.77 -9.86
CA GLU A 519 27.28 -4.81 -10.88
C GLU A 519 26.70 -4.24 -12.20
N GLN A 520 25.67 -3.40 -12.11
CA GLN A 520 25.08 -2.74 -13.26
C GLN A 520 26.09 -1.81 -13.96
N GLN A 521 26.91 -1.07 -13.20
CA GLN A 521 27.98 -0.24 -13.75
C GLN A 521 29.09 -1.07 -14.42
N GLN A 522 29.47 -2.21 -13.86
CA GLN A 522 30.44 -3.11 -14.50
C GLN A 522 29.90 -3.69 -15.81
N GLN A 523 28.62 -4.09 -15.83
CA GLN A 523 27.96 -4.57 -17.06
C GLN A 523 27.84 -3.47 -18.13
N LEU A 524 27.74 -2.20 -17.73
CA LEU A 524 27.73 -1.06 -18.66
C LEU A 524 29.15 -0.65 -19.09
N GLY A 525 30.14 -0.74 -18.20
CA GLY A 525 31.55 -0.44 -18.49
C GLY A 525 32.24 -1.48 -19.39
N LEU A 526 31.77 -2.73 -19.37
CA LEU A 526 32.21 -3.78 -20.29
C LEU A 526 31.57 -3.67 -21.69
N LYS A 527 30.62 -2.75 -21.91
CA LYS A 527 30.06 -2.40 -23.23
C LYS A 527 30.91 -1.35 -23.96
N GLY A 528 32.23 -1.54 -23.98
CA GLY A 528 33.11 -0.87 -24.96
C GLY A 528 32.86 -1.39 -26.38
N PRO A 529 33.24 -0.64 -27.44
CA PRO A 529 32.69 -0.77 -28.80
C PRO A 529 33.06 -2.05 -29.60
N ASN A 530 33.62 -3.09 -28.99
CA ASN A 530 34.23 -4.21 -29.72
C ASN A 530 33.56 -5.59 -29.55
N LEU A 531 32.33 -5.69 -29.03
CA LEU A 531 31.67 -6.99 -28.82
C LEU A 531 30.22 -7.06 -29.33
N GLN A 532 29.97 -6.60 -30.55
CA GLN A 532 28.74 -6.97 -31.29
C GLN A 532 28.68 -8.48 -31.63
N ALA A 533 29.79 -9.22 -31.56
CA ALA A 533 29.82 -10.66 -31.80
C ALA A 533 29.44 -11.53 -30.57
N LEU A 534 29.56 -11.03 -29.33
CA LEU A 534 29.17 -11.76 -28.10
C LEU A 534 27.79 -11.35 -27.56
N GLN A 535 27.19 -10.26 -28.06
CA GLN A 535 25.80 -9.92 -27.74
C GLN A 535 24.79 -10.95 -28.26
N GLY A 536 25.12 -11.67 -29.33
CA GLY A 536 24.27 -12.76 -29.84
C GLY A 536 24.11 -13.92 -28.85
N THR A 537 25.12 -14.24 -28.03
CA THR A 537 25.04 -15.36 -27.08
C THR A 537 24.50 -14.95 -25.72
N SER A 538 24.82 -13.73 -25.24
CA SER A 538 24.29 -13.24 -23.96
C SER A 538 22.81 -12.83 -24.05
N GLN A 539 22.36 -12.25 -25.18
CA GLN A 539 20.92 -12.08 -25.42
C GLN A 539 20.22 -13.42 -25.61
N LEU A 540 20.83 -14.42 -26.26
CA LEU A 540 20.22 -15.75 -26.39
C LEU A 540 20.17 -16.49 -25.05
N GLN A 541 21.11 -16.26 -24.14
CA GLN A 541 21.11 -16.84 -22.80
C GLN A 541 20.14 -16.11 -21.87
N GLN A 542 20.01 -14.78 -21.98
CA GLN A 542 19.00 -14.01 -21.26
C GLN A 542 17.59 -14.24 -21.82
N GLN A 543 17.45 -14.45 -23.12
CA GLN A 543 16.20 -14.84 -23.78
C GLN A 543 15.87 -16.31 -23.51
N LYS A 544 16.86 -17.20 -23.36
CA LYS A 544 16.65 -18.56 -22.83
C LYS A 544 16.27 -18.54 -21.36
N MET A 545 16.88 -17.70 -20.52
CA MET A 545 16.51 -17.58 -19.12
C MET A 545 15.13 -16.94 -18.94
N GLN A 546 14.78 -15.94 -19.78
CA GLN A 546 13.43 -15.37 -19.83
C GLN A 546 12.42 -16.34 -20.45
N GLN A 547 12.78 -17.13 -21.48
CA GLN A 547 11.92 -18.20 -21.97
C GLN A 547 11.74 -19.28 -20.93
N GLN A 548 12.77 -19.68 -20.20
CA GLN A 548 12.69 -20.70 -19.14
C GLN A 548 11.88 -20.17 -17.96
N GLN A 549 12.06 -18.91 -17.54
CA GLN A 549 11.17 -18.24 -16.58
C GLN A 549 9.74 -18.13 -17.10
N HIS A 550 9.52 -17.81 -18.37
CA HIS A 550 8.18 -17.79 -18.96
C HIS A 550 7.59 -19.18 -19.16
N THR A 551 8.41 -20.22 -19.34
CA THR A 551 7.95 -21.60 -19.51
C THR A 551 7.64 -22.23 -18.16
N ASP A 552 8.42 -21.93 -17.12
CA ASP A 552 8.16 -22.33 -15.73
C ASP A 552 6.99 -21.53 -15.14
N LEU A 553 6.86 -20.23 -15.47
CA LEU A 553 5.67 -19.42 -15.15
C LEU A 553 4.45 -19.82 -15.98
N ALA A 554 4.60 -20.30 -17.22
CA ALA A 554 3.48 -20.78 -18.03
C ALA A 554 3.07 -22.21 -17.67
N TYR A 555 3.98 -23.09 -17.25
CA TYR A 555 3.64 -24.39 -16.67
C TYR A 555 3.00 -24.23 -15.29
N GLY A 556 3.51 -23.29 -14.48
CA GLY A 556 2.86 -22.89 -13.23
C GLY A 556 1.50 -22.23 -13.47
N ALA A 557 1.38 -21.32 -14.45
CA ALA A 557 0.11 -20.64 -14.76
C ALA A 557 -0.92 -21.55 -15.45
N ALA A 558 -0.49 -22.54 -16.23
CA ALA A 558 -1.37 -23.55 -16.84
C ALA A 558 -1.82 -24.63 -15.84
N GLN A 559 -1.15 -24.75 -14.68
CA GLN A 559 -1.65 -25.49 -13.51
C GLN A 559 -2.42 -24.58 -12.52
N VAL A 560 -2.43 -23.27 -12.75
CA VAL A 560 -3.25 -22.27 -12.03
C VAL A 560 -4.62 -22.04 -12.73
N MET A 561 -4.83 -22.59 -13.93
CA MET A 561 -6.15 -22.83 -14.52
C MET A 561 -6.62 -24.24 -14.21
#